data_AF-A0A4W5LNP7-F1
#
_entry.id   AF-A0A4W5LNP7-F1
#
_cell.length_a   1.000
_cell.length_b   1.000
_cell.length_c   1.000
_cell.angle_alpha   90.00
_cell.angle_beta   90.00
_cell.angle_gamma   90.00
#
_symmetry.space_group_name_H-M   'P 1'
#
loop_
_entity.id
_entity.type
_entity.pdbx_description
1 polymer ?
#
loop_
_entity_poly.entity_id
_entity_poly.type
_entity_poly.pdbx_seq_one_letter_code
_entity_poly.pdbx_strand_id
1 'polypeptide(L)'
;MSCEESYLAIRRYLSDEREPYAPGTHGNTKRKIRKAAACYVVRNGTLYYQRRQKGLDQFTELEVVLQADRRKELLDESHVAAGA
;
A
#
# COMPACT_ATOMS: atom_id res chain seq x y z
N MET A 1 3.38 -7.84 -14.71
CA MET A 1 3.29 -7.70 -13.25
C MET A 1 2.00 -7.01 -12.92
N SER A 2 1.13 -7.66 -12.16
CA SER A 2 -0.15 -7.09 -11.74
C SER A 2 0.02 -6.08 -10.59
N CYS A 3 -1.02 -5.29 -10.34
CA CYS A 3 -1.08 -4.41 -9.16
C CYS A 3 -0.97 -5.22 -7.86
N GLU A 4 -1.57 -6.41 -7.83
CA GLU A 4 -1.55 -7.33 -6.70
C GLU A 4 -0.15 -7.88 -6.42
N GLU A 5 0.59 -8.29 -7.45
CA GLU A 5 1.98 -8.75 -7.29
C GLU A 5 2.89 -7.63 -6.76
N SER A 6 2.67 -6.39 -7.23
CA SER A 6 3.41 -5.22 -6.75
C SER A 6 3.10 -4.91 -5.29
N TYR A 7 1.82 -5.00 -4.90
CA TYR A 7 1.37 -4.84 -3.53
C TYR A 7 1.99 -5.89 -2.60
N LEU A 8 1.91 -7.18 -2.98
CA LEU A 8 2.49 -8.26 -2.19
C LEU A 8 3.99 -8.06 -2.02
N ALA A 9 4.69 -7.69 -3.09
CA ALA A 9 6.13 -7.45 -3.01
C ALA A 9 6.51 -6.28 -2.10
N ILE A 10 5.75 -5.17 -2.12
CA ILE A 10 5.97 -4.05 -1.19
C ILE A 10 5.70 -4.47 0.24
N ARG A 11 4.59 -5.18 0.51
CA ARG A 11 4.23 -5.65 1.85
C ARG A 11 5.29 -6.60 2.43
N ARG A 12 5.75 -7.57 1.64
CA ARG A 12 6.84 -8.49 2.02
C ARG A 12 8.15 -7.74 2.26
N TYR A 13 8.48 -6.79 1.40
CA TYR A 13 9.69 -5.96 1.53
C TYR A 13 9.71 -5.16 2.82
N LEU A 14 8.56 -4.60 3.23
CA LEU A 14 8.44 -3.82 4.46
C LEU A 14 8.32 -4.68 5.73
N SER A 15 8.05 -5.98 5.58
CA SER A 15 7.93 -6.93 6.69
C SER A 15 9.23 -7.73 6.90
N ASP A 16 10.35 -7.26 6.33
CA ASP A 16 11.67 -7.91 6.35
C ASP A 16 11.67 -9.39 5.94
N GLU A 17 10.77 -9.79 5.04
CA GLU A 17 10.83 -11.12 4.45
C GLU A 17 12.10 -11.28 3.62
N ARG A 18 12.86 -12.35 3.87
CA ARG A 18 14.15 -12.65 3.22
C ARG A 18 14.08 -12.70 1.69
N GLU A 19 12.91 -13.00 1.13
CA GLU A 19 12.63 -13.02 -0.32
C GLU A 19 11.33 -12.27 -0.66
N PRO A 20 11.37 -10.93 -0.75
CA PRO A 20 10.16 -10.14 -0.95
C PRO A 20 9.68 -10.12 -2.41
N TYR A 21 10.46 -10.65 -3.35
CA TYR A 21 10.19 -10.62 -4.78
C TYR A 21 9.81 -12.01 -5.29
N ALA A 22 8.86 -12.08 -6.22
CA ALA A 22 8.56 -13.33 -6.90
C ALA A 22 9.78 -13.84 -7.71
N PRO A 23 9.93 -15.17 -7.89
CA PRO A 23 10.94 -15.74 -8.79
C PRO A 23 10.87 -15.11 -10.18
N GLY A 24 12.03 -14.82 -10.79
CA GLY A 24 12.10 -14.18 -12.10
C GLY A 24 11.85 -12.66 -12.11
N THR A 25 11.68 -12.01 -10.94
CA THR A 25 11.54 -10.55 -10.89
C THR A 25 12.82 -9.86 -11.39
N HIS A 26 12.74 -9.15 -12.51
CA HIS A 26 13.87 -8.40 -13.08
C HIS A 26 14.37 -7.27 -12.17
N GLY A 27 15.67 -6.92 -12.28
CA GLY A 27 16.31 -5.91 -11.44
C GLY A 27 15.67 -4.51 -11.50
N ASN A 28 15.17 -4.09 -12.67
CA ASN A 28 14.44 -2.83 -12.81
C ASN A 28 13.15 -2.83 -11.98
N THR A 29 12.43 -3.96 -11.96
CA THR A 29 11.20 -4.08 -11.18
C THR A 29 11.48 -4.11 -9.69
N LYS A 30 12.54 -4.81 -9.25
CA LYS A 30 13.01 -4.74 -7.85
C LYS A 30 13.30 -3.29 -7.43
N ARG A 31 13.96 -2.50 -8.29
CA ARG A 31 14.23 -1.07 -8.04
C ARG A 31 12.94 -0.25 -7.92
N LYS A 32 11.95 -0.47 -8.78
CA LYS A 32 10.65 0.20 -8.70
C LYS A 32 9.93 -0.11 -7.40
N ILE A 33 9.93 -1.38 -6.97
CA ILE A 33 9.34 -1.82 -5.70
C ILE A 33 10.02 -1.14 -4.51
N ARG A 34 11.37 -1.14 -4.45
CA ARG A 34 12.10 -0.45 -3.37
C ARG A 34 11.78 1.04 -3.32
N LYS A 35 11.73 1.70 -4.48
CA LYS A 35 11.41 3.13 -4.56
C LYS A 35 9.98 3.40 -4.10
N ALA A 36 9.04 2.52 -4.45
CA ALA A 36 7.67 2.62 -3.97
C ALA A 36 7.60 2.44 -2.46
N ALA A 37 8.21 1.37 -1.92
CA ALA A 37 8.18 1.00 -0.51
C ALA A 37 8.63 2.12 0.44
N ALA A 38 9.49 3.05 -0.01
CA ALA A 38 9.88 4.23 0.76
C ALA A 38 8.70 5.15 1.16
N CYS A 39 7.55 5.05 0.49
CA CYS A 39 6.36 5.83 0.76
C CYS A 39 5.22 4.98 1.36
N TYR A 40 5.47 3.75 1.79
CA TYR A 40 4.45 2.90 2.40
C TYR A 40 4.88 2.38 3.77
N VAL A 41 3.91 2.04 4.59
CA VAL A 41 4.10 1.38 5.89
C VAL A 41 3.11 0.24 6.04
N VAL A 42 3.49 -0.78 6.80
CA VAL A 42 2.60 -1.88 7.18
C VAL A 42 2.18 -1.70 8.64
N ARG A 43 0.87 -1.70 8.89
CA ARG A 43 0.28 -1.67 10.25
C ARG A 43 -0.67 -2.84 10.37
N ASN A 44 -0.46 -3.72 11.35
CA ASN A 44 -1.31 -4.89 11.60
C ASN A 44 -1.56 -5.76 10.34
N GLY A 45 -0.55 -5.88 9.45
CA GLY A 45 -0.67 -6.63 8.19
C GLY A 45 -1.32 -5.87 7.03
N THR A 46 -1.85 -4.67 7.27
CA THR A 46 -2.43 -3.78 6.25
C THR A 46 -1.40 -2.77 5.75
N LEU A 47 -1.36 -2.58 4.43
CA LEU A 47 -0.45 -1.63 3.78
C LEU A 47 -1.10 -0.25 3.67
N TYR A 48 -0.38 0.78 4.09
CA TYR A 48 -0.80 2.17 4.00
C TYR A 48 0.20 2.98 3.17
N TYR A 49 -0.32 3.84 2.30
CA TYR A 49 0.45 4.85 1.58
C TYR A 49 0.61 6.11 2.46
N GLN A 50 1.86 6.53 2.66
CA GLN A 50 2.17 7.77 3.38
C GLN A 50 2.25 8.93 2.40
N ARG A 51 1.26 9.81 2.48
CA ARG A 51 1.21 11.06 1.72
C ARG A 51 1.67 12.20 2.63
N ARG A 52 2.77 12.86 2.28
CA ARG A 52 3.20 14.08 2.97
C ARG A 52 2.20 15.21 2.68
N GLN A 53 1.74 15.90 3.72
CA GLN A 53 0.95 17.11 3.53
C GLN A 53 1.85 18.31 3.24
N LYS A 54 1.50 19.10 2.23
CA LYS A 54 2.32 20.26 1.84
C LYS A 54 2.26 21.31 2.94
N GLY A 55 3.41 21.67 3.50
CA GLY A 55 3.52 22.69 4.55
C GLY A 55 3.38 22.17 5.98
N LEU A 56 3.18 20.87 6.17
CA LEU A 56 3.15 20.22 7.49
C LEU A 56 4.21 19.11 7.54
N ASP A 57 4.78 18.88 8.73
CA ASP A 57 5.71 17.76 8.96
C ASP A 57 4.97 16.46 9.32
N GLN A 58 3.73 16.33 8.83
CA GLN A 58 2.84 15.22 9.10
C GLN A 58 2.50 14.47 7.82
N PHE A 59 2.31 13.16 7.95
CA PHE A 59 1.89 12.28 6.87
C PHE A 59 0.43 11.86 7.10
N THR A 60 -0.37 11.88 6.04
CA THR A 60 -1.63 11.15 6.01
C THR A 60 -1.35 9.73 5.57
N GLU A 61 -1.93 8.76 6.26
CA GLU A 61 -1.87 7.34 5.89
C GLU A 61 -3.16 6.96 5.16
N LEU A 62 -3.04 6.45 3.93
CA LEU A 62 -4.16 6.00 3.11
C LEU A 62 -4.08 4.49 2.93
N GLU A 63 -5.13 3.77 3.35
CA GLU A 63 -5.18 2.31 3.20
C GLU A 63 -5.13 1.88 1.73
N VAL A 64 -4.27 0.91 1.42
CA VAL A 64 -4.18 0.33 0.08
C VAL A 64 -5.12 -0.86 -0.03
N VAL A 65 -6.26 -0.65 -0.69
CA VAL A 65 -7.34 -1.64 -0.80
C VAL A 65 -7.38 -2.24 -2.20
N LEU A 66 -7.05 -3.53 -2.31
CA LEU A 66 -7.08 -4.27 -3.58
C LEU A 66 -8.43 -4.91 -3.87
N GLN A 67 -9.10 -5.43 -2.84
CA GLN A 67 -10.36 -6.18 -2.98
C GLN A 67 -11.51 -5.23 -3.33
N ALA A 68 -12.25 -5.60 -4.38
CA ALA A 68 -13.38 -4.80 -4.86
C ALA A 68 -14.48 -4.67 -3.80
N ASP A 69 -14.79 -5.77 -3.11
CA ASP A 69 -15.82 -5.80 -2.06
C ASP A 69 -15.43 -4.89 -0.89
N ARG A 70 -14.17 -4.97 -0.43
CA ARG A 70 -13.68 -4.10 0.64
C ARG A 70 -13.71 -2.62 0.26
N ARG A 71 -13.41 -2.28 -1.00
CA ARG A 71 -13.58 -0.90 -1.48
C ARG A 71 -15.03 -0.45 -1.42
N LYS A 72 -15.97 -1.33 -1.78
CA LYS A 72 -17.40 -1.03 -1.74
C LYS A 72 -17.86 -0.76 -0.29
N GLU A 73 -17.48 -1.62 0.65
CA GLU A 73 -17.76 -1.41 2.07
C GLU A 73 -17.26 -0.05 2.58
N LEU A 74 -16.00 0.29 2.29
CA LEU A 74 -15.43 1.59 2.69
C LEU A 74 -16.15 2.78 2.07
N LEU A 75 -16.59 2.66 0.80
CA LEU A 75 -17.36 3.69 0.14
C LEU A 75 -18.75 3.85 0.78
N ASP A 76 -19.41 2.73 1.09
CA ASP A 76 -20.72 2.72 1.74
C ASP A 76 -20.62 3.31 3.17
N GLU A 77 -19.64 2.92 3.98
CA GLU A 77 -19.35 3.49 5.30
C GLU A 77 -19.11 5.00 5.24
N SER A 78 -18.32 5.46 4.26
CA SER A 78 -18.00 6.89 4.11
C SER A 78 -19.19 7.73 3.65
N HIS A 79 -20.13 7.15 2.88
CA HIS A 79 -21.35 7.85 2.47
C HIS A 79 -22.38 7.95 3.60
N VAL A 80 -22.43 6.98 4.51
CA VAL A 80 -23.37 7.01 5.65
C VAL A 80 -22.99 8.06 6.69
N ALA A 81 -21.70 8.40 6.83
CA ALA A 81 -21.23 9.40 7.80
C ALA A 81 -21.48 10.87 7.38
N ALA A 82 -21.90 11.14 6.14
CA ALA A 82 -22.11 12.51 5.63
C ALA A 82 -23.50 13.09 5.95
N GLY A 83 -24.28 12.47 6.84
CA GLY A 83 -25.67 12.84 7.12
C GLY A 83 -26.11 12.76 8.58
N ALA A 84 -25.24 13.08 9.53
CA ALA A 84 -25.60 13.27 10.95
C ALA A 84 -25.26 14.68 11.43
#